data_AF-A0A1J7C4U5-F1
#
_entry.id   AF-A0A1J7C4U5-F1
#
_cell.length_a   1.000
_cell.length_b   1.000
_cell.length_c   1.000
_cell.angle_alpha   90.00
_cell.angle_beta   90.00
_cell.angle_gamma   90.00
#
_symmetry.space_group_name_H-M   'P 1'
#
loop_
_entity.id
_entity.type
_entity.pdbx_description
1 polymer ?
#
loop_
_entity_poly.entity_id
_entity_poly.type
_entity_poly.pdbx_seq_one_letter_code
_entity_poly.pdbx_strand_id
1 'polypeptide(L)'
;MPGAPRKAKGGAKGRWSGDPALQAPVPVPSAWRLVTGRGDGIALQAELAEEQARRREARRGAGGADGGAEAVDTVRAGTVVKARGAQFELSRAAWSLVPVVSFGLATPVPFLRRACALGERRGTGAFAGYLMTTLLSWFTIALAPEESDALAMGSLLLFVSTVVGSVHTFLTFRETWEAPAPARVRGGAAVPGTAAGSRPVSVEDRNREAVAEARARLRRRRRARRLALRRPALARELRIGRGSPAYDDGGLVDVNHADADMLVRRAELTAAEAAAVVAARERLGGRFSSVAELAVYAELSEGRLAEVADRLLCVGG
;
A
#
# COMPACT_ATOMS: atom_id res chain seq x y z
N MET A 1 6.72 -48.91 -64.74
CA MET A 1 5.72 -47.96 -64.20
C MET A 1 6.45 -46.98 -63.28
N PRO A 2 6.20 -45.67 -63.44
CA PRO A 2 7.05 -44.54 -63.01
C PRO A 2 6.67 -44.07 -61.59
N GLY A 3 7.37 -43.18 -60.89
CA GLY A 3 8.53 -42.38 -61.20
C GLY A 3 8.92 -41.57 -59.95
N ALA A 4 10.20 -41.31 -59.80
CA ALA A 4 10.74 -40.32 -58.86
C ALA A 4 10.84 -38.95 -59.55
N PRO A 5 10.53 -37.84 -58.87
CA PRO A 5 11.06 -36.53 -59.22
C PRO A 5 12.00 -36.02 -58.11
N ARG A 6 13.31 -35.90 -58.37
CA ARG A 6 14.03 -34.73 -58.95
C ARG A 6 14.03 -33.46 -58.09
N LYS A 7 15.26 -33.09 -57.71
CA LYS A 7 15.67 -31.83 -57.09
C LYS A 7 15.23 -30.61 -57.93
N ALA A 8 14.74 -29.58 -57.25
CA ALA A 8 14.71 -28.21 -57.77
C ALA A 8 15.54 -27.29 -56.85
N LYS A 9 16.65 -26.78 -57.39
CA LYS A 9 17.35 -25.60 -56.90
C LYS A 9 16.52 -24.38 -57.30
N GLY A 10 16.18 -23.52 -56.34
CA GLY A 10 15.59 -22.21 -56.59
C GLY A 10 16.15 -21.21 -55.59
N GLY A 11 17.11 -20.41 -56.03
CA GLY A 11 17.68 -19.32 -55.24
C GLY A 11 16.72 -18.13 -55.19
N ALA A 12 16.55 -17.56 -54.01
CA ALA A 12 16.07 -16.20 -53.82
C ALA A 12 16.89 -15.54 -52.71
N LYS A 13 18.01 -14.92 -53.10
CA LYS A 13 18.73 -13.97 -52.26
C LYS A 13 17.87 -12.70 -52.17
N GLY A 14 17.04 -12.61 -51.15
CA GLY A 14 16.36 -11.37 -50.76
C GLY A 14 17.39 -10.36 -50.26
N ARG A 15 17.81 -9.47 -51.15
CA ARG A 15 18.63 -8.29 -50.87
C ARG A 15 17.74 -7.27 -50.15
N TRP A 16 17.79 -7.24 -48.81
CA TRP A 16 17.29 -6.09 -48.05
C TRP A 16 18.28 -4.94 -48.23
N SER A 17 17.92 -3.99 -49.09
CA SER A 17 18.54 -2.68 -49.16
C SER A 17 18.19 -1.91 -47.88
N GLY A 18 19.14 -1.83 -46.95
CA GLY A 18 19.03 -0.92 -45.82
C GLY A 18 19.05 0.52 -46.32
N ASP A 19 17.96 1.22 -46.10
CA ASP A 19 17.84 2.66 -46.30
C ASP A 19 18.56 3.37 -45.12
N PRO A 20 19.69 4.07 -45.32
CA PRO A 20 20.49 4.61 -44.22
C PRO A 20 19.93 5.92 -43.62
N ALA A 21 18.71 6.32 -43.96
CA ALA A 21 18.16 7.64 -43.60
C ALA A 21 17.29 7.69 -42.33
N LEU A 22 17.20 6.63 -41.53
CA LEU A 22 16.39 6.60 -40.28
C LEU A 22 17.19 6.32 -38.99
N GLN A 23 18.48 6.68 -38.96
CA GLN A 23 19.28 6.74 -37.73
C GLN A 23 19.62 8.19 -37.37
N ALA A 24 18.62 8.98 -37.01
CA ALA A 24 18.84 10.21 -36.26
C ALA A 24 18.64 9.91 -34.76
N PRO A 25 19.64 10.15 -33.89
CA PRO A 25 19.46 9.99 -32.46
C PRO A 25 18.46 11.03 -31.93
N VAL A 26 17.44 10.55 -31.21
CA VAL A 26 16.51 11.41 -30.47
C VAL A 26 17.30 12.21 -29.43
N PRO A 27 17.19 13.55 -29.39
CA PRO A 27 17.91 14.35 -28.41
C PRO A 27 17.35 14.07 -27.01
N VAL A 28 18.19 13.51 -26.15
CA VAL A 28 17.88 13.29 -24.74
C VAL A 28 17.99 14.64 -24.00
N PRO A 29 17.00 15.04 -23.19
CA PRO A 29 17.05 16.29 -22.45
C PRO A 29 18.28 16.37 -21.53
N SER A 30 18.93 17.53 -21.49
CA SER A 30 20.18 17.84 -20.79
C SER A 30 20.15 17.71 -19.25
N ALA A 31 19.02 17.30 -18.66
CA ALA A 31 18.83 17.16 -17.22
C ALA A 31 19.50 15.92 -16.58
N TRP A 32 20.10 15.02 -17.36
CA TRP A 32 20.67 13.76 -16.86
C TRP A 32 22.20 13.68 -16.90
N ARG A 33 22.89 14.79 -17.16
CA ARG A 33 24.35 14.82 -17.34
C ARG A 33 25.14 15.04 -16.05
N LEU A 34 24.73 14.42 -14.94
CA LEU A 34 25.40 14.52 -13.63
C LEU A 34 25.53 13.18 -12.89
N VAL A 35 25.84 12.06 -13.55
CA VAL A 35 26.33 10.85 -12.84
C VAL A 35 27.33 10.05 -13.69
N THR A 36 28.35 10.70 -14.25
CA THR A 36 29.55 9.98 -14.72
C THR A 36 30.80 10.81 -14.44
N GLY A 37 31.08 11.05 -13.16
CA GLY A 37 32.38 11.52 -12.69
C GLY A 37 33.32 10.34 -12.48
N ARG A 38 34.00 9.92 -13.55
CA ARG A 38 35.16 9.03 -13.48
C ARG A 38 36.35 9.88 -13.03
N GLY A 39 36.63 9.92 -11.72
CA GLY A 39 37.79 10.66 -11.18
C GLY A 39 37.90 10.69 -9.64
N ASP A 40 36.80 10.88 -8.90
CA ASP A 40 36.90 11.35 -7.50
C ASP A 40 36.68 10.26 -6.43
N GLY A 41 36.59 8.99 -6.85
CA GLY A 41 36.18 7.89 -5.97
C GLY A 41 37.14 7.61 -4.80
N ILE A 42 38.43 7.88 -4.95
CA ILE A 42 39.43 7.57 -3.91
C ILE A 42 39.45 8.63 -2.80
N ALA A 43 39.30 9.92 -3.16
CA ALA A 43 39.25 11.00 -2.17
C ALA A 43 37.97 10.92 -1.32
N LEU A 44 36.82 10.62 -1.95
CA LEU A 44 35.54 10.49 -1.25
C LEU A 44 35.50 9.25 -0.33
N GLN A 45 36.22 8.18 -0.67
CA GLN A 45 36.36 6.98 0.17
C GLN A 45 37.20 7.26 1.42
N ALA A 46 38.27 8.04 1.30
CA ALA A 46 39.11 8.45 2.43
C ALA A 46 38.34 9.36 3.40
N GLU A 47 37.59 10.32 2.87
CA GLU A 47 36.77 11.22 3.68
C GLU A 47 35.64 10.48 4.42
N LEU A 48 34.99 9.51 3.75
CA LEU A 48 34.00 8.64 4.39
C LEU A 48 34.62 7.74 5.48
N ALA A 49 35.85 7.27 5.28
CA ALA A 49 36.54 6.42 6.25
C ALA A 49 36.91 7.22 7.52
N GLU A 50 37.37 8.46 7.37
CA GLU A 50 37.61 9.36 8.49
C GLU A 50 36.32 9.73 9.22
N GLU A 51 35.23 10.02 8.51
CA GLU A 51 33.95 10.32 9.14
C GLU A 51 33.40 9.11 9.92
N GLN A 52 33.60 7.90 9.39
CA GLN A 52 33.24 6.67 10.10
C GLN A 52 34.10 6.43 11.34
N ALA A 53 35.38 6.77 11.31
CA ALA A 53 36.27 6.69 12.47
C ALA A 53 35.82 7.67 13.58
N ARG A 54 35.56 8.93 13.23
CA ARG A 54 35.03 9.95 14.17
C ARG A 54 33.69 9.53 14.78
N ARG A 55 32.80 8.92 13.99
CA ARG A 55 31.51 8.40 14.48
C ARG A 55 31.67 7.19 15.41
N ARG A 56 32.70 6.36 15.22
CA ARG A 56 33.00 5.23 16.11
C ARG A 56 33.57 5.71 17.44
N GLU A 57 34.42 6.73 17.44
CA GLU A 57 34.93 7.37 18.65
C GLU A 57 33.82 8.09 19.42
N ALA A 58 32.92 8.82 18.74
CA ALA A 58 31.75 9.43 19.37
C ALA A 58 30.81 8.40 20.02
N ARG A 59 30.66 7.21 19.41
CA ARG A 59 29.88 6.10 19.99
C ARG A 59 30.58 5.42 21.16
N ARG A 60 31.92 5.36 21.16
CA ARG A 60 32.70 4.86 22.31
C ARG A 60 32.63 5.82 23.49
N GLY A 61 32.61 7.13 23.25
CA GLY A 61 32.38 8.16 24.29
C GLY A 61 30.94 8.15 24.85
N ALA A 62 29.95 7.72 24.06
CA ALA A 62 28.55 7.63 24.48
C ALA A 62 28.19 6.33 25.22
N GLY A 63 29.12 5.39 25.40
CA GLY A 63 28.90 4.07 26.01
C GLY A 63 28.65 4.07 27.54
N GLY A 64 28.46 5.24 28.16
CA GLY A 64 28.22 5.39 29.60
C GLY A 64 26.79 5.75 30.01
N ALA A 65 25.84 5.90 29.07
CA ALA A 65 24.51 6.44 29.36
C ALA A 65 23.36 5.60 28.74
N ASP A 66 23.20 4.36 29.19
CA ASP A 66 22.11 3.47 28.75
C ASP A 66 20.71 3.92 29.24
N GLY A 67 20.63 4.88 30.18
CA GLY A 67 19.36 5.44 30.67
C GLY A 67 18.75 6.58 29.84
N GLY A 68 19.49 7.15 28.88
CA GLY A 68 19.03 8.33 28.12
C GLY A 68 18.22 7.99 26.86
N ALA A 69 18.49 6.85 26.24
CA ALA A 69 17.84 6.46 24.99
C ALA A 69 16.35 6.11 25.18
N GLU A 70 16.01 5.47 26.30
CA GLU A 70 14.62 5.10 26.64
C GLU A 70 13.75 6.33 26.97
N ALA A 71 14.33 7.34 27.63
CA ALA A 71 13.66 8.61 27.91
C ALA A 71 13.39 9.43 26.63
N VAL A 72 14.30 9.40 25.67
CA VAL A 72 14.12 10.11 24.38
C VAL A 72 13.07 9.41 23.51
N ASP A 73 13.03 8.07 23.50
CA ASP A 73 12.04 7.31 22.73
C ASP A 73 10.62 7.42 23.29
N THR A 74 10.46 7.49 24.62
CA THR A 74 9.15 7.69 25.26
C THR A 74 8.59 9.10 25.02
N VAL A 75 9.42 10.15 25.09
CA VAL A 75 9.02 11.53 24.75
C VAL A 75 8.68 11.66 23.26
N ARG A 76 9.43 10.99 22.38
CA ARG A 76 9.15 10.96 20.93
C ARG A 76 7.87 10.20 20.60
N ALA A 77 7.59 9.11 21.30
CA ALA A 77 6.32 8.39 21.18
C ALA A 77 5.14 9.25 21.66
N GLY A 78 5.27 9.96 22.78
CA GLY A 78 4.24 10.87 23.31
C GLY A 78 3.92 12.04 22.38
N THR A 79 4.93 12.64 21.74
CA THR A 79 4.73 13.73 20.77
C THR A 79 4.06 13.25 19.47
N VAL A 80 4.40 12.06 18.97
CA VAL A 80 3.75 11.47 17.78
C VAL A 80 2.28 11.11 18.07
N VAL A 81 1.96 10.60 19.26
CA VAL A 81 0.58 10.30 19.67
C VAL A 81 -0.24 11.58 19.80
N LYS A 82 0.30 12.64 20.41
CA LYS A 82 -0.39 13.94 20.57
C LYS A 82 -0.62 14.63 19.22
N ALA A 83 0.36 14.59 18.31
CA ALA A 83 0.22 15.13 16.96
C ALA A 83 -0.83 14.39 16.12
N ARG A 84 -0.90 13.06 16.23
CA ARG A 84 -1.95 12.27 15.59
C ARG A 84 -3.33 12.59 16.17
N GLY A 85 -3.45 12.68 17.49
CA GLY A 85 -4.69 13.11 18.17
C GLY A 85 -5.20 14.45 17.66
N ALA A 86 -4.34 15.46 17.58
CA ALA A 86 -4.70 16.77 17.05
C ALA A 86 -5.13 16.75 15.57
N GLN A 87 -4.47 15.94 14.73
CA GLN A 87 -4.86 15.76 13.32
C GLN A 87 -6.21 15.04 13.16
N PHE A 88 -6.56 14.13 14.07
CA PHE A 88 -7.87 13.46 14.09
C PHE A 88 -8.99 14.43 14.47
N GLU A 89 -8.75 15.29 15.46
CA GLU A 89 -9.71 16.32 15.88
C GLU A 89 -9.97 17.37 14.79
N LEU A 90 -8.91 17.83 14.12
CA LEU A 90 -9.03 18.77 13.00
C LEU A 90 -9.79 18.17 11.81
N SER A 91 -9.56 16.89 11.51
CA SER A 91 -10.28 16.19 10.45
C SER A 91 -11.76 16.02 10.81
N ARG A 92 -12.07 15.71 12.07
CA ARG A 92 -13.45 15.59 12.58
C ARG A 92 -14.21 16.91 12.47
N ALA A 93 -13.63 17.99 12.97
CA ALA A 93 -14.21 19.33 12.89
C ALA A 93 -14.43 19.77 11.43
N ALA A 94 -13.47 19.50 10.55
CA ALA A 94 -13.59 19.82 9.13
C ALA A 94 -14.75 19.07 8.46
N TRP A 95 -14.93 17.77 8.74
CA TRP A 95 -16.03 16.99 8.13
C TRP A 95 -17.40 17.29 8.73
N SER A 96 -17.51 17.64 10.01
CA SER A 96 -18.78 18.07 10.62
C SER A 96 -19.27 19.43 10.12
N LEU A 97 -18.37 20.28 9.61
CA LEU A 97 -18.71 21.59 9.06
C LEU A 97 -19.20 21.52 7.60
N VAL A 98 -19.06 20.38 6.91
CA VAL A 98 -19.45 20.25 5.50
C VAL A 98 -20.92 20.61 5.24
N PRO A 99 -21.91 20.13 6.02
CA PRO A 99 -23.31 20.52 5.81
C PRO A 99 -23.54 22.01 6.09
N VAL A 100 -22.87 22.57 7.09
CA VAL A 100 -23.00 23.99 7.48
C VAL A 100 -22.42 24.91 6.42
N VAL A 101 -21.19 24.64 5.96
CA VAL A 101 -20.48 25.45 4.96
C VAL A 101 -21.13 25.34 3.57
N SER A 102 -21.79 24.21 3.28
CA SER A 102 -22.51 24.01 2.03
C SER A 102 -23.98 24.44 2.06
N PHE A 103 -24.46 25.06 3.15
CA PHE A 103 -25.87 25.38 3.35
C PHE A 103 -26.81 24.18 3.08
N GLY A 104 -26.39 22.99 3.50
CA GLY A 104 -27.16 21.75 3.38
C GLY A 104 -26.98 20.99 2.05
N LEU A 105 -26.35 21.59 1.03
CA LEU A 105 -26.16 20.95 -0.29
C LEU A 105 -25.26 19.71 -0.24
N ALA A 106 -24.20 19.77 0.56
CA ALA A 106 -23.22 18.67 0.66
C ALA A 106 -23.50 17.74 1.84
N THR A 107 -24.67 17.83 2.49
CA THR A 107 -25.10 16.90 3.56
C THR A 107 -24.94 15.41 3.20
N PRO A 108 -25.21 14.94 1.97
CA PRO A 108 -25.01 13.52 1.64
C PRO A 108 -23.53 13.12 1.46
N VAL A 109 -22.60 14.06 1.26
CA VAL A 109 -21.19 13.77 0.90
C VAL A 109 -20.42 13.00 1.99
N PRO A 110 -20.50 13.36 3.29
CA PRO A 110 -19.86 12.59 4.36
C PRO A 110 -20.34 11.13 4.43
N PHE A 111 -21.63 10.90 4.15
CA PHE A 111 -22.24 9.57 4.18
C PHE A 111 -21.88 8.73 2.96
N LEU A 112 -21.77 9.35 1.78
CA LEU A 112 -21.25 8.69 0.58
C LEU A 112 -19.81 8.23 0.79
N ARG A 113 -18.95 9.10 1.34
CA ARG A 113 -17.57 8.75 1.67
C ARG A 113 -17.50 7.57 2.64
N ARG A 114 -18.35 7.57 3.67
CA ARG A 114 -18.45 6.47 4.63
C ARG A 114 -18.91 5.16 3.98
N ALA A 115 -19.94 5.22 3.13
CA ALA A 115 -20.46 4.06 2.42
C ALA A 115 -19.41 3.44 1.47
N CYS A 116 -18.66 4.28 0.73
CA CYS A 116 -17.56 3.82 -0.13
C CYS A 116 -16.37 3.30 0.68
N ALA A 117 -16.05 3.88 1.83
CA ALA A 117 -14.88 3.52 2.62
C ALA A 117 -15.06 2.22 3.44
N LEU A 118 -16.28 1.88 3.85
CA LEU A 118 -16.55 0.74 4.73
C LEU A 118 -17.29 -0.43 4.03
N GLY A 119 -17.79 -0.24 2.81
CA GLY A 119 -18.54 -1.28 2.09
C GLY A 119 -19.86 -1.70 2.77
N GLU A 120 -20.34 -0.92 3.75
CA GLU A 120 -21.50 -1.25 4.57
C GLU A 120 -22.81 -0.81 3.90
N ARG A 121 -23.68 -1.78 3.57
CA ARG A 121 -25.04 -1.56 3.05
C ARG A 121 -25.97 -0.81 4.01
N ARG A 122 -25.56 -0.59 5.26
CA ARG A 122 -26.32 0.18 6.26
C ARG A 122 -26.06 1.69 6.13
N GLY A 123 -24.88 2.10 5.66
CA GLY A 123 -24.54 3.52 5.43
C GLY A 123 -25.23 4.11 4.21
N THR A 124 -25.60 3.28 3.24
CA THR A 124 -26.34 3.69 2.02
C THR A 124 -27.75 4.20 2.31
N GLY A 125 -28.39 3.75 3.40
CA GLY A 125 -29.72 4.25 3.79
C GLY A 125 -29.70 5.71 4.24
N ALA A 126 -28.72 6.09 5.07
CA ALA A 126 -28.55 7.48 5.51
C ALA A 126 -28.19 8.40 4.34
N PHE A 127 -27.28 7.95 3.45
CA PHE A 127 -26.96 8.68 2.22
C PHE A 127 -28.20 8.92 1.35
N ALA A 128 -28.96 7.87 1.05
CA ALA A 128 -30.16 7.95 0.22
C ALA A 128 -31.24 8.84 0.85
N GLY A 129 -31.43 8.74 2.17
CA GLY A 129 -32.36 9.59 2.92
C GLY A 129 -32.02 11.07 2.82
N TYR A 130 -30.78 11.46 3.15
CA TYR A 130 -30.36 12.87 3.07
C TYR A 130 -30.36 13.39 1.63
N LEU A 131 -29.96 12.58 0.65
CA LEU A 131 -30.03 12.97 -0.75
C LEU A 131 -31.48 13.25 -1.18
N MET A 132 -32.42 12.37 -0.82
CA MET A 132 -33.84 12.54 -1.13
C MET A 132 -34.41 13.81 -0.46
N THR A 133 -34.11 14.03 0.82
CA THR A 133 -34.57 15.23 1.55
C THR A 133 -34.01 16.51 0.95
N THR A 134 -32.71 16.53 0.58
CA THR A 134 -32.10 17.70 -0.07
C THR A 134 -32.75 17.97 -1.43
N LEU A 135 -32.98 16.94 -2.25
CA LEU A 135 -33.64 17.09 -3.56
C LEU A 135 -35.09 17.57 -3.42
N LEU A 136 -35.85 17.03 -2.46
CA LEU A 136 -37.23 17.43 -2.21
C LEU A 136 -37.34 18.87 -1.70
N SER A 137 -36.42 19.28 -0.83
CA SER A 137 -36.36 20.67 -0.32
C SER A 137 -36.06 21.65 -1.45
N TRP A 138 -35.13 21.31 -2.35
CA TRP A 138 -34.83 22.14 -3.51
C TRP A 138 -35.96 22.19 -4.52
N PHE A 139 -36.60 21.05 -4.79
CA PHE A 139 -37.74 20.99 -5.70
C PHE A 139 -38.92 21.82 -5.19
N THR A 140 -39.19 21.77 -3.89
CA THR A 140 -40.25 22.59 -3.26
C THR A 140 -39.92 24.08 -3.29
N ILE A 141 -38.70 24.49 -2.97
CA ILE A 141 -38.26 25.89 -3.06
C ILE A 141 -38.32 26.40 -4.51
N ALA A 142 -37.84 25.62 -5.48
CA ALA A 142 -37.72 26.05 -6.87
C ALA A 142 -39.08 26.25 -7.57
N LEU A 143 -40.12 25.56 -7.10
CA LEU A 143 -41.48 25.66 -7.65
C LEU A 143 -42.41 26.53 -6.81
N ALA A 144 -41.96 27.00 -5.64
CA ALA A 144 -42.77 27.77 -4.73
C ALA A 144 -42.85 29.26 -5.13
N PRO A 145 -44.05 29.85 -5.11
CA PRO A 145 -44.20 31.31 -5.14
C PRO A 145 -43.49 31.96 -3.94
N GLU A 146 -43.01 33.20 -4.12
CA GLU A 146 -42.16 33.90 -3.14
C GLU A 146 -42.79 34.08 -1.76
N GLU A 147 -44.12 34.15 -1.67
CA GLU A 147 -44.85 34.21 -0.39
C GLU A 147 -45.83 33.05 -0.26
N SER A 148 -45.29 31.83 -0.23
CA SER A 148 -46.09 30.62 -0.06
C SER A 148 -45.60 29.74 1.09
N ASP A 149 -46.53 29.02 1.70
CA ASP A 149 -46.22 28.00 2.71
C ASP A 149 -45.28 26.93 2.16
N ALA A 150 -45.28 26.69 0.84
CA ALA A 150 -44.37 25.77 0.17
C ALA A 150 -42.91 26.23 0.23
N LEU A 151 -42.64 27.54 0.06
CA LEU A 151 -41.30 28.11 0.20
C LEU A 151 -40.81 28.00 1.64
N ALA A 152 -41.68 28.29 2.61
CA ALA A 152 -41.40 28.16 4.03
C ALA A 152 -41.11 26.69 4.41
N MET A 153 -41.91 25.74 3.91
CA MET A 153 -41.74 24.31 4.15
C MET A 153 -40.43 23.77 3.56
N GLY A 154 -40.12 24.12 2.31
CA GLY A 154 -38.88 23.69 1.66
C GLY A 154 -37.63 24.25 2.36
N SER A 155 -37.69 25.52 2.78
CA SER A 155 -36.61 26.17 3.55
C SER A 155 -36.44 25.55 4.94
N LEU A 156 -37.55 25.23 5.62
CA LEU A 156 -37.54 24.57 6.91
C LEU A 156 -36.98 23.15 6.83
N LEU A 157 -37.36 22.38 5.82
CA LEU A 157 -36.82 21.03 5.57
C LEU A 157 -35.31 21.06 5.30
N LEU A 158 -34.83 22.03 4.51
CA LEU A 158 -33.40 22.21 4.25
C LEU A 158 -32.64 22.59 5.53
N PHE A 159 -33.19 23.50 6.32
CA PHE A 159 -32.59 23.94 7.59
C PHE A 159 -32.51 22.79 8.60
N VAL A 160 -33.63 22.09 8.84
CA VAL A 160 -33.68 20.93 9.74
C VAL A 160 -32.74 19.83 9.26
N SER A 161 -32.72 19.52 7.96
CA SER A 161 -31.79 18.55 7.37
C SER A 161 -30.34 18.94 7.59
N THR A 162 -29.99 20.23 7.51
CA THR A 162 -28.64 20.72 7.76
C THR A 162 -28.22 20.54 9.22
N VAL A 163 -29.10 20.89 10.17
CA VAL A 163 -28.83 20.74 11.60
C VAL A 163 -28.75 19.26 11.99
N VAL A 164 -29.74 18.47 11.60
CA VAL A 164 -29.81 17.02 11.90
C VAL A 164 -28.67 16.29 11.20
N GLY A 165 -28.36 16.61 9.94
CA GLY A 165 -27.25 16.05 9.18
C GLY A 165 -25.88 16.36 9.79
N SER A 166 -25.70 17.57 10.32
CA SER A 166 -24.47 17.96 11.04
C SER A 166 -24.31 17.17 12.34
N VAL A 167 -25.37 17.07 13.15
CA VAL A 167 -25.37 16.27 14.38
C VAL A 167 -25.16 14.79 14.06
N HIS A 168 -25.85 14.26 13.05
CA HIS A 168 -25.74 12.87 12.64
C HIS A 168 -24.32 12.57 12.17
N THR A 169 -23.72 13.44 11.34
CA THR A 169 -22.31 13.33 10.92
C THR A 169 -21.39 13.36 12.14
N PHE A 170 -21.58 14.30 13.07
CA PHE A 170 -20.76 14.36 14.28
C PHE A 170 -20.85 13.06 15.10
N LEU A 171 -22.05 12.49 15.29
CA LEU A 171 -22.27 11.25 16.04
C LEU A 171 -21.76 10.00 15.32
N THR A 172 -22.02 9.88 14.02
CA THR A 172 -21.52 8.75 13.22
C THR A 172 -20.01 8.74 13.14
N PHE A 173 -19.40 9.92 13.04
CA PHE A 173 -17.96 10.11 13.07
C PHE A 173 -17.40 10.13 14.51
N ARG A 174 -18.27 10.15 15.52
CA ARG A 174 -17.88 9.86 16.90
C ARG A 174 -17.66 8.36 17.05
N GLU A 175 -18.57 7.51 16.61
CA GLU A 175 -18.47 6.06 16.80
C GLU A 175 -17.34 5.38 16.02
N THR A 176 -17.00 5.92 14.85
CA THR A 176 -15.93 5.37 13.99
C THR A 176 -14.53 5.83 14.40
N TRP A 177 -14.42 6.88 15.22
CA TRP A 177 -13.13 7.43 15.70
C TRP A 177 -12.96 7.38 17.23
N GLU A 178 -14.05 7.31 18.00
CA GLU A 178 -14.14 7.07 19.45
C GLU A 178 -14.61 5.64 19.75
N ALA A 179 -14.24 4.63 18.96
CA ALA A 179 -14.36 3.24 19.40
C ALA A 179 -13.83 3.15 20.84
N PRO A 180 -14.68 2.90 21.85
CA PRO A 180 -14.28 3.08 23.23
C PRO A 180 -13.13 2.12 23.54
N ALA A 181 -12.11 2.59 24.26
CA ALA A 181 -11.38 1.67 25.12
C ALA A 181 -12.44 0.89 25.90
N PRO A 182 -12.53 -0.45 25.77
CA PRO A 182 -13.72 -1.18 26.17
C PRO A 182 -14.03 -0.86 27.63
N ALA A 183 -15.24 -0.35 27.85
CA ALA A 183 -15.77 0.02 29.14
C ALA A 183 -15.44 -1.08 30.14
N ARG A 184 -14.73 -0.72 31.22
CA ARG A 184 -14.67 -1.55 32.42
C ARG A 184 -16.10 -1.65 32.93
N VAL A 185 -16.78 -2.76 32.62
CA VAL A 185 -18.00 -3.18 33.31
C VAL A 185 -17.60 -3.38 34.78
N ARG A 186 -17.90 -2.38 35.60
CA ARG A 186 -17.80 -2.41 37.04
C ARG A 186 -19.14 -2.89 37.58
N GLY A 187 -19.12 -4.02 38.28
CA GLY A 187 -20.28 -4.65 38.94
C GLY A 187 -20.48 -6.07 38.42
N GLY A 188 -19.93 -7.14 38.99
CA GLY A 188 -19.48 -7.31 40.37
C GLY A 188 -20.59 -7.92 41.24
N ALA A 189 -21.05 -9.13 40.88
CA ALA A 189 -21.46 -10.10 41.88
C ALA A 189 -20.24 -10.99 42.16
N ALA A 190 -19.65 -10.82 43.33
CA ALA A 190 -18.44 -11.52 43.75
C ALA A 190 -18.75 -13.00 43.99
N VAL A 191 -18.11 -13.87 43.20
CA VAL A 191 -17.85 -15.26 43.61
C VAL A 191 -16.39 -15.31 44.05
N PRO A 192 -16.08 -15.58 45.33
CA PRO A 192 -14.70 -15.72 45.77
C PRO A 192 -14.16 -17.08 45.31
N GLY A 193 -13.05 -17.06 44.58
CA GLY A 193 -12.22 -18.24 44.32
C GLY A 193 -12.25 -18.72 42.88
N THR A 194 -11.37 -18.18 42.04
CA THR A 194 -10.64 -18.93 41.00
C THR A 194 -9.61 -18.03 40.31
N ALA A 195 -8.46 -18.65 40.02
CA ALA A 195 -7.20 -18.15 39.49
C ALA A 195 -7.21 -16.91 38.58
N ALA A 196 -6.11 -16.14 38.67
CA ALA A 196 -5.78 -14.98 37.87
C ALA A 196 -5.91 -15.19 36.34
N GLY A 197 -7.06 -14.81 35.79
CA GLY A 197 -7.15 -13.64 34.92
C GLY A 197 -6.58 -13.71 33.50
N SER A 198 -6.82 -14.78 32.73
CA SER A 198 -6.77 -14.68 31.26
C SER A 198 -7.95 -13.85 30.77
N ARG A 199 -7.77 -12.52 30.69
CA ARG A 199 -8.75 -11.62 30.06
C ARG A 199 -8.97 -12.10 28.61
N PRO A 200 -10.20 -12.35 28.16
CA PRO A 200 -10.44 -12.73 26.78
C PRO A 200 -9.98 -11.60 25.85
N VAL A 201 -9.04 -11.90 24.95
CA VAL A 201 -8.53 -10.95 23.96
C VAL A 201 -9.70 -10.54 23.07
N SER A 202 -9.99 -9.24 23.00
CA SER A 202 -11.11 -8.75 22.21
C SER A 202 -10.88 -9.02 20.71
N VAL A 203 -11.95 -9.09 19.92
CA VAL A 203 -11.85 -9.18 18.45
C VAL A 203 -11.08 -7.98 17.89
N GLU A 204 -11.26 -6.80 18.48
CA GLU A 204 -10.58 -5.58 18.05
C GLU A 204 -9.07 -5.64 18.32
N ASP A 205 -8.65 -6.17 19.47
CA ASP A 205 -7.23 -6.36 19.79
C ASP A 205 -6.57 -7.34 18.81
N ARG A 206 -7.25 -8.46 18.47
CA ARG A 206 -6.78 -9.41 17.44
C ARG A 206 -6.64 -8.76 16.07
N ASN A 207 -7.62 -7.93 15.67
CA ASN A 207 -7.56 -7.21 14.38
C ASN A 207 -6.41 -6.20 14.35
N ARG A 208 -6.19 -5.45 15.44
CA ARG A 208 -5.06 -4.52 15.56
C ARG A 208 -3.72 -5.23 15.46
N GLU A 209 -3.58 -6.38 16.13
CA GLU A 209 -2.39 -7.22 16.06
C GLU A 209 -2.16 -7.76 14.65
N ALA A 210 -3.19 -8.31 14.01
CA ALA A 210 -3.12 -8.81 12.63
C ALA A 210 -2.67 -7.71 11.63
N VAL A 211 -3.22 -6.50 11.76
CA VAL A 211 -2.82 -5.35 10.93
C VAL A 211 -1.38 -4.93 11.24
N ALA A 212 -0.97 -4.93 12.51
CA ALA A 212 0.40 -4.60 12.91
C ALA A 212 1.40 -5.60 12.32
N GLU A 213 1.08 -6.89 12.36
CA GLU A 213 1.90 -7.96 11.80
C GLU A 213 1.99 -7.85 10.27
N ALA A 214 0.86 -7.65 9.58
CA ALA A 214 0.83 -7.46 8.12
C ALA A 214 1.69 -6.26 7.69
N ARG A 215 1.59 -5.14 8.42
CA ARG A 215 2.44 -3.95 8.18
C ARG A 215 3.92 -4.25 8.45
N ALA A 216 4.24 -5.01 9.48
CA ALA A 216 5.61 -5.41 9.77
C ALA A 216 6.19 -6.29 8.65
N ARG A 217 5.42 -7.25 8.15
CA ARG A 217 5.79 -8.11 7.01
C ARG A 217 6.06 -7.30 5.75
N LEU A 218 5.19 -6.34 5.42
CA LEU A 218 5.38 -5.42 4.29
C LEU A 218 6.66 -4.57 4.44
N ARG A 219 6.95 -4.07 5.64
CA ARG A 219 8.19 -3.30 5.90
C ARG A 219 9.44 -4.16 5.69
N ARG A 220 9.44 -5.40 6.20
CA ARG A 220 10.55 -6.35 6.00
C ARG A 220 10.74 -6.65 4.52
N ARG A 221 9.65 -6.89 3.80
CA ARG A 221 9.66 -7.11 2.36
C ARG A 221 10.29 -5.97 1.58
N ARG A 222 9.83 -4.74 1.80
CA ARG A 222 10.38 -3.54 1.16
C ARG A 222 11.86 -3.34 1.48
N ARG A 223 12.30 -3.63 2.72
CA ARG A 223 13.70 -3.54 3.13
C ARG A 223 14.56 -4.59 2.44
N ALA A 224 14.09 -5.84 2.39
CA ALA A 224 14.77 -6.95 1.75
C ALA A 224 14.90 -6.73 0.23
N ARG A 225 13.84 -6.28 -0.45
CA ARG A 225 13.90 -5.90 -1.87
C ARG A 225 14.92 -4.79 -2.13
N ARG A 226 14.92 -3.72 -1.33
CA ARG A 226 15.94 -2.66 -1.44
C ARG A 226 17.36 -3.18 -1.24
N LEU A 227 17.55 -4.11 -0.30
CA LEU A 227 18.85 -4.72 -0.03
C LEU A 227 19.31 -5.57 -1.22
N ALA A 228 18.41 -6.39 -1.78
CA ALA A 228 18.69 -7.20 -2.96
C ALA A 228 19.05 -6.37 -4.20
N LEU A 229 18.36 -5.25 -4.42
CA LEU A 229 18.64 -4.36 -5.54
C LEU A 229 19.95 -3.56 -5.37
N ARG A 230 20.28 -3.12 -4.14
CA ARG A 230 21.46 -2.29 -3.89
C ARG A 230 22.73 -3.08 -3.61
N ARG A 231 22.61 -4.28 -3.03
CA ARG A 231 23.74 -5.12 -2.62
C ARG A 231 23.46 -6.60 -2.96
N PRO A 232 23.52 -6.98 -4.25
CA PRO A 232 23.18 -8.34 -4.68
C PRO A 232 24.04 -9.44 -4.02
N ALA A 233 25.34 -9.19 -3.83
CA ALA A 233 26.23 -10.16 -3.16
C ALA A 233 25.77 -10.49 -1.74
N LEU A 234 25.51 -9.47 -0.93
CA LEU A 234 24.99 -9.63 0.44
C LEU A 234 23.60 -10.29 0.44
N ALA A 235 22.75 -9.98 -0.53
CA ALA A 235 21.44 -10.62 -0.61
C ALA A 235 21.52 -12.12 -0.94
N ARG A 236 22.55 -12.56 -1.68
CA ARG A 236 22.85 -13.98 -1.90
C ARG A 236 23.32 -14.65 -0.63
N GLU A 237 24.23 -14.03 0.12
CA GLU A 237 24.69 -14.52 1.43
C GLU A 237 23.54 -14.67 2.42
N LEU A 238 22.65 -13.68 2.48
CA LEU A 238 21.44 -13.71 3.31
C LEU A 238 20.31 -14.58 2.74
N ARG A 239 20.48 -15.12 1.51
CA ARG A 239 19.51 -15.96 0.80
C ARG A 239 18.11 -15.32 0.72
N ILE A 240 18.05 -14.02 0.46
CA ILE A 240 16.81 -13.25 0.32
C ILE A 240 16.00 -13.80 -0.86
N GLY A 241 14.71 -14.08 -0.65
CA GLY A 241 13.82 -14.62 -1.67
C GLY A 241 13.93 -16.14 -1.86
N ARG A 242 14.77 -16.82 -1.06
CA ARG A 242 15.11 -18.26 -1.23
C ARG A 242 14.76 -19.11 0.00
N GLY A 243 13.87 -18.63 0.85
CA GLY A 243 13.32 -19.42 1.98
C GLY A 243 14.29 -19.64 3.15
N SER A 244 15.28 -18.77 3.35
CA SER A 244 16.22 -18.90 4.47
C SER A 244 15.58 -18.56 5.82
N PRO A 245 15.79 -19.38 6.86
CA PRO A 245 15.33 -19.05 8.22
C PRO A 245 16.18 -17.95 8.87
N ALA A 246 17.39 -17.68 8.37
CA ALA A 246 18.32 -16.74 9.01
C ALA A 246 17.99 -15.26 8.78
N TYR A 247 17.19 -14.94 7.76
CA TYR A 247 16.79 -13.57 7.45
C TYR A 247 15.32 -13.52 7.04
N ASP A 248 14.50 -12.83 7.84
CA ASP A 248 13.08 -12.61 7.50
C ASP A 248 12.95 -11.54 6.40
N ASP A 249 12.80 -12.02 5.17
CA ASP A 249 12.59 -11.22 3.97
C ASP A 249 11.13 -10.78 3.76
N GLY A 250 10.24 -11.02 4.74
CA GLY A 250 8.83 -10.68 4.62
C GLY A 250 8.06 -11.55 3.63
N GLY A 251 8.60 -12.72 3.27
CA GLY A 251 7.99 -13.65 2.31
C GLY A 251 8.24 -13.26 0.86
N LEU A 252 9.42 -12.70 0.57
CA LEU A 252 9.85 -12.48 -0.80
C LEU A 252 10.16 -13.82 -1.48
N VAL A 253 9.99 -13.86 -2.79
CA VAL A 253 10.30 -15.01 -3.64
C VAL A 253 11.11 -14.55 -4.84
N ASP A 254 12.33 -15.08 -4.96
CA ASP A 254 13.18 -14.87 -6.13
C ASP A 254 12.75 -15.82 -7.25
N VAL A 255 12.04 -15.32 -8.26
CA VAL A 255 11.46 -16.14 -9.33
C VAL A 255 12.50 -16.86 -10.17
N ASN A 256 13.76 -16.41 -10.14
CA ASN A 256 14.84 -17.07 -10.86
C ASN A 256 15.39 -18.29 -10.12
N HIS A 257 15.11 -18.43 -8.82
CA HIS A 257 15.66 -19.51 -7.98
C HIS A 257 14.57 -20.31 -7.25
N ALA A 258 13.33 -19.82 -7.21
CA ALA A 258 12.22 -20.52 -6.58
C ALA A 258 11.80 -21.76 -7.39
N ASP A 259 11.47 -22.83 -6.67
CA ASP A 259 10.75 -23.96 -7.22
C ASP A 259 9.24 -23.68 -7.27
N ALA A 260 8.49 -24.56 -7.94
CA ALA A 260 7.04 -24.40 -8.09
C ALA A 260 6.32 -24.35 -6.72
N ASP A 261 6.81 -25.11 -5.75
CA ASP A 261 6.22 -25.24 -4.42
C ASP A 261 6.40 -23.96 -3.58
N MET A 262 7.57 -23.31 -3.67
CA MET A 262 7.80 -21.98 -3.08
C MET A 262 6.96 -20.91 -3.76
N LEU A 263 6.82 -20.95 -5.09
CA LEU A 263 5.97 -20.03 -5.86
C LEU A 263 4.51 -20.14 -5.41
N VAL A 264 4.00 -21.36 -5.22
CA VAL A 264 2.64 -21.58 -4.72
C VAL A 264 2.49 -21.07 -3.28
N ARG A 265 3.33 -21.54 -2.36
CA ARG A 265 3.13 -21.26 -0.93
C ARG A 265 3.42 -19.84 -0.51
N ARG A 266 4.42 -19.19 -1.13
CA ARG A 266 4.91 -17.88 -0.68
C ARG A 266 4.52 -16.74 -1.59
N ALA A 267 4.47 -16.97 -2.90
CA ALA A 267 4.00 -15.95 -3.85
C ALA A 267 2.48 -16.03 -4.11
N GLU A 268 1.81 -17.04 -3.55
CA GLU A 268 0.37 -17.27 -3.69
C GLU A 268 -0.04 -17.53 -5.15
N LEU A 269 0.87 -18.09 -5.97
CA LEU A 269 0.56 -18.54 -7.32
C LEU A 269 -0.23 -19.86 -7.29
N THR A 270 -1.06 -20.09 -8.30
CA THR A 270 -1.66 -21.41 -8.50
C THR A 270 -0.60 -22.41 -8.97
N ALA A 271 -0.89 -23.71 -8.84
CA ALA A 271 0.03 -24.75 -9.33
C ALA A 271 0.30 -24.61 -10.84
N ALA A 272 -0.73 -24.24 -11.62
CA ALA A 272 -0.60 -24.01 -13.06
C ALA A 272 0.27 -22.77 -13.36
N GLU A 273 0.04 -21.65 -12.67
CA GLU A 273 0.87 -20.43 -12.80
C GLU A 273 2.33 -20.72 -12.43
N ALA A 274 2.57 -21.44 -11.33
CA ALA A 274 3.92 -21.79 -10.89
C ALA A 274 4.64 -22.69 -11.91
N ALA A 275 3.94 -23.68 -12.48
CA ALA A 275 4.48 -24.53 -13.54
C ALA A 275 4.81 -23.72 -14.80
N ALA A 276 3.94 -22.79 -15.21
CA ALA A 276 4.16 -21.90 -16.35
C ALA A 276 5.41 -21.02 -16.14
N VAL A 277 5.62 -20.48 -14.93
CA VAL A 277 6.81 -19.71 -14.58
C VAL A 277 8.09 -20.54 -14.68
N VAL A 278 8.08 -21.78 -14.16
CA VAL A 278 9.23 -22.68 -14.23
C VAL A 278 9.54 -23.06 -15.68
N ALA A 279 8.54 -23.44 -16.47
CA ALA A 279 8.70 -23.77 -17.89
C ALA A 279 9.20 -22.56 -18.71
N ALA A 280 8.68 -21.37 -18.43
CA ALA A 280 9.14 -20.13 -19.07
C ALA A 280 10.62 -19.84 -18.77
N ARG A 281 11.06 -20.05 -17.53
CA ARG A 281 12.45 -19.88 -17.11
C ARG A 281 13.39 -20.83 -17.86
N GLU A 282 12.97 -22.08 -18.04
CA GLU A 282 13.73 -23.09 -18.81
C GLU A 282 13.84 -22.71 -20.29
N ARG A 283 12.74 -22.26 -20.91
CA ARG A 283 12.74 -21.80 -22.31
C ARG A 283 13.67 -20.60 -22.56
N LEU A 284 13.79 -19.70 -21.59
CA LEU A 284 14.67 -18.53 -21.67
C LEU A 284 16.16 -18.87 -21.47
N GLY A 285 16.49 -20.11 -21.13
CA GLY A 285 17.88 -20.52 -20.92
C GLY A 285 18.49 -19.95 -19.63
N GLY A 286 17.67 -19.52 -18.67
CA GLY A 286 18.20 -19.18 -17.36
C GLY A 286 17.29 -18.36 -16.47
N ARG A 287 17.03 -17.09 -16.82
CA ARG A 287 16.55 -16.09 -15.86
C ARG A 287 15.70 -15.01 -16.49
N PHE A 288 14.72 -14.55 -15.74
CA PHE A 288 14.01 -13.31 -16.00
C PHE A 288 14.85 -12.11 -15.57
N SER A 289 14.89 -11.07 -16.38
CA SER A 289 15.54 -9.79 -16.03
C SER A 289 14.64 -8.93 -15.13
N SER A 290 13.32 -9.12 -15.24
CA SER A 290 12.32 -8.37 -14.47
C SER A 290 11.09 -9.22 -14.20
N VAL A 291 10.29 -8.81 -13.21
CA VAL A 291 9.02 -9.47 -12.89
C VAL A 291 7.98 -9.27 -14.01
N ALA A 292 8.10 -8.19 -14.79
CA ALA A 292 7.22 -7.90 -15.92
C ALA A 292 7.29 -8.95 -17.04
N GLU A 293 8.43 -9.61 -17.19
CA GLU A 293 8.63 -10.68 -18.17
C GLU A 293 7.76 -11.92 -17.92
N LEU A 294 7.23 -12.08 -16.70
CA LEU A 294 6.30 -13.17 -16.39
C LEU A 294 4.99 -13.05 -17.15
N ALA A 295 4.54 -11.83 -17.46
CA ALA A 295 3.34 -11.64 -18.28
C ALA A 295 3.57 -12.11 -19.71
N VAL A 296 4.79 -11.91 -20.23
CA VAL A 296 5.15 -12.24 -21.62
C VAL A 296 5.43 -13.72 -21.77
N TYR A 297 6.26 -14.28 -20.90
CA TYR A 297 6.79 -15.63 -21.09
C TYR A 297 6.09 -16.70 -20.27
N ALA A 298 5.48 -16.34 -19.15
CA ALA A 298 4.71 -17.27 -18.31
C ALA A 298 3.20 -17.05 -18.46
N GLU A 299 2.77 -16.14 -19.34
CA GLU A 299 1.37 -15.84 -19.65
C GLU A 299 0.53 -15.46 -18.41
N LEU A 300 1.17 -14.90 -17.38
CA LEU A 300 0.46 -14.34 -16.24
C LEU A 300 -0.28 -13.08 -16.69
N SER A 301 -1.59 -13.02 -16.46
CA SER A 301 -2.36 -11.79 -16.76
C SER A 301 -1.82 -10.59 -15.97
N GLU A 302 -1.94 -9.39 -16.53
CA GLU A 302 -1.42 -8.17 -15.88
C GLU A 302 -2.06 -7.91 -14.51
N GLY A 303 -3.38 -8.14 -14.41
CA GLY A 303 -4.10 -8.04 -13.13
C GLY A 303 -3.54 -9.02 -12.09
N ARG A 304 -3.28 -10.26 -12.52
CA ARG A 304 -2.69 -11.26 -11.65
C ARG A 304 -1.27 -10.91 -11.23
N LEU A 305 -0.46 -10.41 -12.15
CA LEU A 305 0.89 -9.96 -11.86
C LEU A 305 0.88 -8.81 -10.85
N ALA A 306 -0.04 -7.86 -10.96
CA ALA A 306 -0.19 -6.76 -10.01
C ALA A 306 -0.51 -7.23 -8.59
N GLU A 307 -1.34 -8.27 -8.43
CA GLU A 307 -1.69 -8.86 -7.14
C GLU A 307 -0.49 -9.50 -6.43
N VAL A 308 0.36 -10.18 -7.18
CA VAL A 308 1.47 -10.98 -6.62
C VAL A 308 2.82 -10.25 -6.66
N ALA A 309 2.95 -9.19 -7.47
CA ALA A 309 4.22 -8.49 -7.72
C ALA A 309 4.92 -8.02 -6.44
N ASP A 310 4.19 -7.64 -5.39
CA ASP A 310 4.83 -7.22 -4.14
C ASP A 310 5.63 -8.36 -3.48
N ARG A 311 5.28 -9.63 -3.73
CA ARG A 311 5.97 -10.83 -3.21
C ARG A 311 7.11 -11.31 -4.11
N LEU A 312 7.16 -10.87 -5.36
CA LEU A 312 8.12 -11.36 -6.36
C LEU A 312 9.38 -10.50 -6.44
N LEU A 313 10.48 -11.12 -6.85
CA LEU A 313 11.76 -10.46 -7.07
C LEU A 313 12.52 -11.17 -8.18
N CYS A 314 13.20 -10.40 -9.02
CA CYS A 314 14.24 -10.90 -9.92
C CYS A 314 15.56 -10.33 -9.43
N VAL A 315 16.45 -11.17 -8.89
CA VAL A 315 17.82 -10.74 -8.55
C VAL A 315 18.74 -11.12 -9.70
N GLY A 316 19.47 -10.14 -10.22
CA GLY A 316 20.53 -10.34 -11.21
C GLY A 316 21.67 -11.20 -10.65
N GLY A 317 22.29 -12.00 -11.52
CA GLY A 317 23.46 -12.83 -11.19
C GLY A 317 24.73 -12.03 -11.01
#